data_AF-A0A954RJ15-F1
#
_entry.id   AF-A0A954RJ15-F1
#
_cell.length_a   1.000
_cell.length_b   1.000
_cell.length_c   1.000
_cell.angle_alpha   90.00
_cell.angle_beta   90.00
_cell.angle_gamma   90.00
#
_symmetry.space_group_name_H-M   'P 1'
#
loop_
_entity.id
_entity.type
_entity.pdbx_description
1 polymer ?
#
loop_
_entity_poly.entity_id
_entity_poly.type
_entity_poly.pdbx_seq_one_letter_code
_entity_poly.pdbx_strand_id
1 'polypeptide(L)'
;MTAVQQAKPTRQWIVSSAFDLLFVANLWWVALLLLPYSKETILAQSSGIEFWQIYFITAPHRWITLLLVATDPDRREGRGWVFAVIAMVTAVIVVGLRLTQSQFACLVLIDFLWNAWHFGSQHGGILRIYGRMGGGGHPALERWAFRTYVIYVSIRAAAWATGWTEQYPAAQRGLEWLDWGILLAPASLVILELIDRPWQRLGKLVYLISAVSMYAVLLYAIRSTDRFLVITMAVAYAAFHAVEYFAIVTFYAQRRSKSGSPAGAFRLMARNWLRVLAVYLIVSGMVLQYLDREWREWYIGLNLWAAFLHYAYDGMIWKLRRVDTAKALAVDLPKGSSAASAPAVSS
;
A
#
# COMPACT_ATOMS: atom_id res chain seq x y z
N MET A 1 26.26 -42.17 -7.32
CA MET A 1 26.11 -41.17 -6.25
C MET A 1 25.45 -39.93 -6.84
N THR A 2 24.12 -39.84 -6.75
CA THR A 2 23.34 -38.66 -7.14
C THR A 2 23.64 -37.56 -6.13
N ALA A 3 24.24 -36.46 -6.59
CA ALA A 3 24.48 -35.30 -5.76
C ALA A 3 23.12 -34.79 -5.24
N VAL A 4 22.90 -34.92 -3.93
CA VAL A 4 21.79 -34.26 -3.25
C VAL A 4 22.05 -32.77 -3.41
N GLN A 5 21.34 -32.13 -4.36
CA GLN A 5 21.36 -30.69 -4.51
C GLN A 5 20.88 -30.11 -3.18
N GLN A 6 21.80 -29.55 -2.39
CA GLN A 6 21.45 -28.85 -1.16
C GLN A 6 20.44 -27.76 -1.53
N ALA A 7 19.20 -27.91 -1.05
CA ALA A 7 18.17 -26.93 -1.24
C ALA A 7 18.67 -25.60 -0.66
N LYS A 8 18.79 -24.58 -1.51
CA LYS A 8 19.23 -23.25 -1.11
C LYS A 8 18.32 -22.78 0.04
N PRO A 9 18.85 -22.35 1.19
CA PRO A 9 18.04 -21.95 2.33
C PRO A 9 17.04 -20.87 1.89
N THR A 10 15.76 -21.15 2.09
CA THR A 10 14.67 -20.25 1.70
C THR A 10 14.71 -19.01 2.56
N ARG A 11 14.85 -17.86 1.92
CA ARG A 11 14.82 -16.56 2.59
C ARG A 11 13.42 -16.29 3.15
N GLN A 12 13.32 -16.07 4.46
CA GLN A 12 12.02 -15.89 5.13
C GLN A 12 11.55 -14.42 5.21
N TRP A 13 12.48 -13.47 5.13
CA TRP A 13 12.25 -12.04 5.36
C TRP A 13 12.69 -11.20 4.15
N ILE A 14 11.91 -10.17 3.79
CA ILE A 14 12.15 -9.26 2.65
C ILE A 14 13.43 -8.45 2.86
N VAL A 15 13.69 -8.01 4.09
CA VAL A 15 14.93 -7.31 4.48
C VAL A 15 15.62 -8.07 5.61
N SER A 16 15.01 -8.04 6.79
CA SER A 16 15.42 -8.74 8.01
C SER A 16 14.18 -8.93 8.89
N SER A 17 14.24 -9.81 9.90
CA SER A 17 13.10 -10.04 10.80
C SER A 17 12.65 -8.76 11.50
N ALA A 18 13.57 -8.03 12.14
CA ALA A 18 13.24 -6.80 12.85
C ALA A 18 12.66 -5.72 11.92
N PHE A 19 13.24 -5.55 10.73
CA PHE A 19 12.75 -4.57 9.75
C PHE A 19 11.36 -4.93 9.24
N ASP A 20 11.15 -6.19 8.88
CA ASP A 20 9.88 -6.66 8.37
C ASP A 20 8.80 -6.59 9.47
N LEU A 21 9.08 -7.00 10.70
CA LEU A 21 8.12 -6.92 11.82
C LEU A 21 7.66 -5.48 12.09
N LEU A 22 8.59 -4.52 12.01
CA LEU A 22 8.31 -3.12 12.32
C LEU A 22 7.67 -2.36 11.16
N PHE A 23 8.13 -2.58 9.92
CA PHE A 23 7.77 -1.73 8.78
C PHE A 23 6.93 -2.43 7.71
N VAL A 24 7.02 -3.76 7.57
CA VAL A 24 6.27 -4.52 6.56
C VAL A 24 5.03 -5.18 7.17
N ALA A 25 5.21 -6.06 8.15
CA ALA A 25 4.13 -6.61 8.97
C ALA A 25 3.59 -5.62 9.99
N ASN A 26 4.33 -4.53 10.25
CA ASN A 26 3.80 -3.33 10.88
C ASN A 26 3.17 -3.57 12.27
N LEU A 27 3.75 -4.46 13.09
CA LEU A 27 3.14 -4.93 14.35
C LEU A 27 2.89 -3.84 15.42
N TRP A 28 3.39 -2.62 15.19
CA TRP A 28 3.16 -1.50 16.10
C TRP A 28 1.68 -1.07 16.17
N TRP A 29 0.82 -1.43 15.20
CA TRP A 29 -0.62 -1.16 15.32
C TRP A 29 -1.26 -1.85 16.53
N VAL A 30 -0.70 -2.98 16.99
CA VAL A 30 -1.14 -3.66 18.21
C VAL A 30 -0.86 -2.79 19.44
N ALA A 31 0.26 -2.05 19.45
CA ALA A 31 0.56 -1.14 20.54
C ALA A 31 -0.48 -0.01 20.63
N LEU A 32 -1.06 0.44 19.50
CA LEU A 32 -2.16 1.42 19.54
C LEU A 32 -3.39 0.91 20.29
N LEU A 33 -3.64 -0.41 20.30
CA LEU A 33 -4.74 -1.01 21.06
C LEU A 33 -4.43 -1.13 22.57
N LEU A 34 -3.15 -1.20 22.94
CA LEU A 34 -2.72 -1.40 24.33
C LEU A 34 -2.48 -0.10 25.08
N LEU A 35 -2.40 1.03 24.37
CA LEU A 35 -2.18 2.33 25.00
C LEU A 35 -3.40 2.71 25.85
N PRO A 36 -3.21 3.05 27.14
CA PRO A 36 -4.30 3.38 28.06
C PRO A 36 -4.84 4.78 27.73
N TYR A 37 -5.66 4.86 26.71
CA TYR A 37 -6.30 6.10 26.33
C TYR A 37 -7.66 6.20 27.02
N SER A 38 -7.88 7.27 27.79
CA SER A 38 -9.25 7.66 28.08
C SER A 38 -9.92 8.09 26.77
N LYS A 39 -11.21 7.79 26.61
CA LYS A 39 -11.99 8.19 25.42
C LYS A 39 -11.89 9.71 25.17
N GLU A 40 -11.75 10.49 26.22
CA GLU A 40 -11.56 11.95 26.19
C GLU A 40 -10.16 12.36 25.68
N THR A 41 -9.11 11.63 26.07
CA THR A 41 -7.73 11.95 25.69
C THR A 41 -7.50 11.76 24.20
N ILE A 42 -8.05 10.70 23.57
CA ILE A 42 -7.90 10.52 22.12
C ILE A 42 -8.76 11.48 21.32
N LEU A 43 -9.97 11.83 21.76
CA LEU A 43 -10.74 12.85 21.02
C LEU A 43 -10.01 14.20 21.04
N ALA A 44 -9.34 14.55 22.15
CA ALA A 44 -8.50 15.74 22.23
C ALA A 44 -7.17 15.63 21.45
N GLN A 45 -6.50 14.48 21.48
CA GLN A 45 -5.19 14.25 20.84
C GLN A 45 -5.27 13.73 19.39
N SER A 46 -6.46 13.32 18.93
CA SER A 46 -6.73 12.82 17.57
C SER A 46 -6.20 13.80 16.53
N SER A 47 -6.42 15.09 16.76
CA SER A 47 -5.91 16.17 15.91
C SER A 47 -4.40 16.11 15.69
N GLY A 48 -3.60 15.78 16.71
CA GLY A 48 -2.15 15.68 16.60
C GLY A 48 -1.68 14.42 15.88
N ILE A 49 -2.25 13.25 16.23
CA ILE A 49 -1.89 11.98 15.59
C ILE A 49 -2.31 11.99 14.11
N GLU A 50 -3.54 12.45 13.82
CA GLU A 50 -4.05 12.62 12.46
C GLU A 50 -3.20 13.63 11.69
N PHE A 51 -2.79 14.74 12.31
CA PHE A 51 -1.90 15.71 11.67
C PHE A 51 -0.60 15.06 11.18
N TRP A 52 0.12 14.36 12.06
CA TRP A 52 1.37 13.70 11.68
C TRP A 52 1.13 12.58 10.65
N GLN A 53 0.08 11.79 10.84
CA GLN A 53 -0.24 10.67 9.98
C GLN A 53 -0.68 11.12 8.57
N ILE A 54 -1.45 12.21 8.44
CA ILE A 54 -1.90 12.75 7.17
C ILE A 54 -0.74 13.43 6.46
N TYR A 55 -0.06 14.39 7.11
CA TYR A 55 0.88 15.27 6.43
C TYR A 55 2.29 14.70 6.29
N PHE A 56 2.75 13.85 7.22
CA PHE A 56 4.12 13.35 7.21
C PHE A 56 4.26 11.87 6.84
N ILE A 57 3.14 11.16 6.68
CA ILE A 57 3.14 9.74 6.32
C ILE A 57 2.26 9.51 5.08
N THR A 58 0.96 9.81 5.17
CA THR A 58 -0.02 9.42 4.16
C THR A 58 0.05 10.28 2.90
N ALA A 59 0.03 11.59 3.00
CA ALA A 59 0.17 12.39 1.78
C ALA A 59 1.56 12.16 1.15
N PRO A 60 2.70 12.23 1.89
CA PRO A 60 4.01 12.00 1.29
C PRO A 60 4.21 10.64 0.61
N HIS A 61 3.56 9.54 1.06
CA HIS A 61 3.72 8.25 0.37
C HIS A 61 3.12 8.28 -1.04
N ARG A 62 2.00 8.98 -1.26
CA ARG A 62 1.41 9.13 -2.59
C ARG A 62 2.38 9.86 -3.51
N TRP A 63 2.91 10.96 -3.03
CA TRP A 63 3.80 11.86 -3.77
C TRP A 63 5.17 11.25 -4.09
N ILE A 64 5.70 10.34 -3.26
CA ILE A 64 7.06 9.81 -3.47
C ILE A 64 7.11 8.95 -4.73
N THR A 65 5.98 8.34 -5.13
CA THR A 65 5.85 7.57 -6.37
C THR A 65 6.17 8.42 -7.59
N LEU A 66 5.71 9.68 -7.60
CA LEU A 66 5.95 10.62 -8.69
C LEU A 66 7.45 10.94 -8.77
N LEU A 67 8.10 11.14 -7.62
CA LEU A 67 9.54 11.34 -7.52
C LEU A 67 10.30 10.11 -8.05
N LEU A 68 9.89 8.89 -7.69
CA LEU A 68 10.50 7.65 -8.18
C LEU A 68 10.38 7.53 -9.70
N VAL A 69 9.19 7.74 -10.27
CA VAL A 69 8.96 7.65 -11.72
C VAL A 69 9.76 8.70 -12.48
N ALA A 70 9.84 9.92 -11.95
CA ALA A 70 10.59 11.01 -12.57
C ALA A 70 12.11 10.74 -12.56
N THR A 71 12.64 10.27 -11.42
CA THR A 71 14.10 10.17 -11.19
C THR A 71 14.70 8.83 -11.61
N ASP A 72 13.92 7.76 -11.72
CA ASP A 72 14.38 6.42 -12.08
C ASP A 72 13.97 6.02 -13.50
N PRO A 73 14.81 6.27 -14.53
CA PRO A 73 14.49 5.90 -15.91
C PRO A 73 14.29 4.40 -16.11
N ASP A 74 14.94 3.55 -15.31
CA ASP A 74 14.81 2.09 -15.39
C ASP A 74 13.38 1.64 -15.06
N ARG A 75 12.64 2.42 -14.27
CA ARG A 75 11.22 2.15 -13.94
C ARG A 75 10.29 2.46 -15.11
N ARG A 76 10.69 3.39 -15.98
CA ARG A 76 9.91 3.78 -17.17
C ARG A 76 10.11 2.79 -18.32
N GLU A 77 11.26 2.12 -18.39
CA GLU A 77 11.59 1.17 -19.48
C GLU A 77 11.39 1.81 -20.86
N GLY A 78 11.83 3.06 -21.04
CA GLY A 78 11.64 3.81 -22.28
C GLY A 78 10.20 4.32 -22.54
N ARG A 79 9.20 3.91 -21.74
CA ARG A 79 7.80 4.35 -21.90
C ARG A 79 7.49 5.67 -21.19
N GLY A 80 8.45 6.58 -21.09
CA GLY A 80 8.26 7.85 -20.37
C GLY A 80 7.05 8.65 -20.86
N TRP A 81 6.74 8.57 -22.15
CA TRP A 81 5.56 9.20 -22.75
C TRP A 81 4.24 8.66 -22.20
N VAL A 82 4.14 7.36 -21.87
CA VAL A 82 2.90 6.78 -21.31
C VAL A 82 2.60 7.40 -19.94
N PHE A 83 3.62 7.54 -19.10
CA PHE A 83 3.48 8.20 -17.80
C PHE A 83 3.04 9.66 -17.99
N ALA A 84 3.68 10.40 -18.91
CA ALA A 84 3.32 11.78 -19.21
C ALA A 84 1.86 11.93 -19.71
N VAL A 85 1.40 11.03 -20.59
CA VAL A 85 0.01 11.03 -21.08
C VAL A 85 -0.96 10.77 -19.94
N ILE A 86 -0.69 9.79 -19.07
CA ILE A 86 -1.55 9.52 -17.90
C ILE A 86 -1.60 10.76 -16.99
N ALA A 87 -0.47 11.39 -16.70
CA ALA A 87 -0.41 12.63 -15.90
C ALA A 87 -1.24 13.76 -16.50
N MET A 88 -1.12 13.96 -17.82
CA MET A 88 -1.85 15.00 -18.55
C MET A 88 -3.36 14.73 -18.56
N VAL A 89 -3.78 13.52 -18.89
CA VAL A 89 -5.20 13.14 -18.91
C VAL A 89 -5.83 13.31 -17.53
N THR A 90 -5.16 12.82 -16.48
CA THR A 90 -5.64 13.00 -15.10
C THR A 90 -5.72 14.48 -14.72
N ALA A 91 -4.75 15.30 -15.10
CA ALA A 91 -4.77 16.75 -14.83
C ALA A 91 -5.95 17.44 -15.54
N VAL A 92 -6.20 17.11 -16.82
CA VAL A 92 -7.33 17.63 -17.59
C VAL A 92 -8.66 17.25 -16.94
N ILE A 93 -8.80 16.01 -16.45
CA ILE A 93 -10.02 15.57 -15.75
C ILE A 93 -10.23 16.36 -14.45
N VAL A 94 -9.18 16.49 -13.63
CA VAL A 94 -9.25 17.20 -12.33
C VAL A 94 -9.58 18.68 -12.53
N VAL A 95 -8.85 19.36 -13.40
CA VAL A 95 -9.06 20.79 -13.69
C VAL A 95 -10.39 21.00 -14.40
N GLY A 96 -10.75 20.16 -15.37
CA GLY A 96 -12.01 20.24 -16.09
C GLY A 96 -13.22 20.11 -15.16
N LEU A 97 -13.19 19.17 -14.20
CA LEU A 97 -14.25 19.05 -13.19
C LEU A 97 -14.29 20.24 -12.23
N ARG A 98 -13.13 20.78 -11.84
CA ARG A 98 -13.09 22.01 -11.03
C ARG A 98 -13.75 23.19 -11.74
N LEU A 99 -13.48 23.36 -13.03
CA LEU A 99 -14.00 24.48 -13.83
C LEU A 99 -15.49 24.32 -14.16
N THR A 100 -15.99 23.09 -14.29
CA THR A 100 -17.38 22.83 -14.69
C THR A 100 -18.35 22.62 -13.53
N GLN A 101 -17.91 21.97 -12.44
CA GLN A 101 -18.78 21.57 -11.32
C GLN A 101 -18.50 22.34 -10.03
N SER A 102 -17.39 23.10 -9.95
CA SER A 102 -16.92 23.80 -8.73
C SER A 102 -16.80 22.91 -7.48
N GLN A 103 -16.72 21.59 -7.66
CA GLN A 103 -16.56 20.62 -6.57
C GLN A 103 -15.88 19.35 -7.06
N PHE A 104 -15.25 18.62 -6.14
CA PHE A 104 -14.51 17.39 -6.42
C PHE A 104 -15.22 16.11 -5.94
N ALA A 105 -16.48 16.19 -5.52
CA ALA A 105 -17.19 15.08 -4.86
C ALA A 105 -17.12 13.75 -5.64
N CYS A 106 -17.36 13.77 -6.96
CA CYS A 106 -17.26 12.56 -7.79
C CYS A 106 -15.84 12.00 -7.83
N LEU A 107 -14.81 12.86 -7.89
CA LEU A 107 -13.43 12.41 -7.86
C LEU A 107 -13.02 11.88 -6.50
N VAL A 108 -13.51 12.45 -5.41
CA VAL A 108 -13.29 11.93 -4.05
C VAL A 108 -13.90 10.53 -3.91
N LEU A 109 -15.09 10.30 -4.47
CA LEU A 109 -15.71 8.96 -4.47
C LEU A 109 -14.87 7.96 -5.29
N ILE A 110 -14.38 8.36 -6.46
CA ILE A 110 -13.52 7.52 -7.30
C ILE A 110 -12.19 7.25 -6.58
N ASP A 111 -11.58 8.27 -5.96
CA ASP A 111 -10.38 8.16 -5.14
C ASP A 111 -10.59 7.15 -4.03
N PHE A 112 -11.69 7.24 -3.29
CA PHE A 112 -12.01 6.31 -2.22
C PHE A 112 -12.07 4.85 -2.72
N LEU A 113 -12.81 4.59 -3.80
CA LEU A 113 -12.94 3.23 -4.37
C LEU A 113 -11.61 2.70 -4.91
N TRP A 114 -10.84 3.54 -5.61
CA TRP A 114 -9.54 3.15 -6.14
C TRP A 114 -8.54 2.95 -5.00
N ASN A 115 -8.57 3.77 -3.96
CA ASN A 115 -7.72 3.64 -2.78
C ASN A 115 -7.97 2.29 -2.07
N ALA A 116 -9.23 1.91 -1.86
CA ALA A 116 -9.59 0.61 -1.30
C ALA A 116 -9.03 -0.56 -2.14
N TRP A 117 -9.18 -0.48 -3.47
CA TRP A 117 -8.59 -1.45 -4.39
C TRP A 117 -7.07 -1.45 -4.32
N HIS A 118 -6.44 -0.28 -4.24
CA HIS A 118 -5.00 -0.09 -4.18
C HIS A 118 -4.42 -0.70 -2.91
N PHE A 119 -5.07 -0.53 -1.75
CA PHE A 119 -4.67 -1.12 -0.48
C PHE A 119 -4.64 -2.65 -0.57
N GLY A 120 -5.73 -3.26 -1.06
CA GLY A 120 -5.78 -4.71 -1.27
C GLY A 120 -4.75 -5.19 -2.31
N SER A 121 -4.46 -4.37 -3.32
CA SER A 121 -3.44 -4.67 -4.34
C SER A 121 -2.02 -4.65 -3.79
N GLN A 122 -1.70 -3.65 -2.98
CA GLN A 122 -0.39 -3.50 -2.36
C GLN A 122 -0.15 -4.66 -1.40
N HIS A 123 -1.06 -4.90 -0.46
CA HIS A 123 -0.89 -5.97 0.52
C HIS A 123 -0.80 -7.35 -0.14
N GLY A 124 -1.60 -7.61 -1.17
CA GLY A 124 -1.51 -8.84 -1.97
C GLY A 124 -0.19 -8.93 -2.76
N GLY A 125 0.36 -7.81 -3.18
CA GLY A 125 1.70 -7.71 -3.79
C GLY A 125 2.81 -8.12 -2.82
N ILE A 126 2.77 -7.62 -1.58
CA ILE A 126 3.73 -7.96 -0.52
C ILE A 126 3.62 -9.43 -0.14
N LEU A 127 2.40 -9.94 0.06
CA LEU A 127 2.17 -11.36 0.30
C LEU A 127 2.77 -12.22 -0.83
N ARG A 128 2.67 -11.74 -2.08
CA ARG A 128 3.28 -12.42 -3.24
C ARG A 128 4.80 -12.37 -3.22
N ILE A 129 5.44 -11.31 -2.72
CA ILE A 129 6.89 -11.26 -2.51
C ILE A 129 7.30 -12.38 -1.56
N TYR A 130 6.68 -12.45 -0.37
CA TYR A 130 6.92 -13.52 0.60
C TYR A 130 6.69 -14.91 0.02
N GLY A 131 5.56 -15.11 -0.68
CA GLY A 131 5.24 -16.40 -1.31
C GLY A 131 6.27 -16.85 -2.36
N ARG A 132 6.88 -15.91 -3.10
CA ARG A 132 7.94 -16.25 -4.05
C ARG A 132 9.30 -16.51 -3.39
N MET A 133 9.61 -15.88 -2.26
CA MET A 133 10.86 -16.14 -1.53
C MET A 133 10.84 -17.50 -0.81
N GLY A 134 9.71 -17.85 -0.21
CA GLY A 134 9.55 -19.08 0.58
C GLY A 134 9.16 -20.33 -0.23
N GLY A 135 8.71 -20.17 -1.48
CA GLY A 135 8.17 -21.26 -2.29
C GLY A 135 6.77 -21.70 -1.84
N GLY A 136 5.79 -21.62 -2.73
CA GLY A 136 4.42 -22.08 -2.49
C GLY A 136 3.39 -20.97 -2.33
N GLY A 137 2.30 -21.28 -1.61
CA GLY A 137 1.09 -20.45 -1.53
C GLY A 137 0.13 -20.67 -2.69
N HIS A 138 -1.01 -19.99 -2.63
CA HIS A 138 -2.09 -20.07 -3.62
C HIS A 138 -2.29 -18.70 -4.28
N PRO A 139 -1.52 -18.34 -5.33
CA PRO A 139 -1.42 -16.95 -5.79
C PRO A 139 -2.73 -16.31 -6.26
N ALA A 140 -3.65 -17.12 -6.80
CA ALA A 140 -4.97 -16.64 -7.22
C ALA A 140 -5.88 -16.39 -6.00
N LEU A 141 -5.93 -17.34 -5.07
CA LEU A 141 -6.71 -17.23 -3.84
C LEU A 141 -6.20 -16.09 -2.96
N GLU A 142 -4.89 -16.06 -2.68
CA GLU A 142 -4.23 -14.98 -1.93
C GLU A 142 -4.53 -13.61 -2.52
N ARG A 143 -4.50 -13.47 -3.85
CA ARG A 143 -4.79 -12.21 -4.50
C ARG A 143 -6.25 -11.80 -4.31
N TRP A 144 -7.19 -12.68 -4.64
CA TRP A 144 -8.60 -12.31 -4.70
C TRP A 144 -9.25 -12.31 -3.33
N ALA A 145 -9.00 -13.31 -2.47
CA ALA A 145 -9.55 -13.35 -1.13
C ALA A 145 -9.07 -12.15 -0.30
N PHE A 146 -7.77 -11.85 -0.33
CA PHE A 146 -7.22 -10.72 0.43
C PHE A 146 -7.74 -9.39 -0.11
N ARG A 147 -7.74 -9.19 -1.43
CA ARG A 147 -8.21 -7.94 -2.02
C ARG A 147 -9.71 -7.72 -1.79
N THR A 148 -10.54 -8.73 -2.00
CA THR A 148 -11.99 -8.64 -1.74
C THR A 148 -12.27 -8.32 -0.28
N TYR A 149 -11.54 -8.97 0.64
CA TYR A 149 -11.66 -8.69 2.08
C TYR A 149 -11.31 -7.23 2.42
N VAL A 150 -10.15 -6.74 1.97
CA VAL A 150 -9.74 -5.34 2.22
C VAL A 150 -10.73 -4.34 1.62
N ILE A 151 -11.15 -4.54 0.36
CA ILE A 151 -12.12 -3.67 -0.31
C ILE A 151 -13.44 -3.63 0.47
N TYR A 152 -13.93 -4.79 0.89
CA TYR A 152 -15.16 -4.89 1.68
C TYR A 152 -15.04 -4.10 2.98
N VAL A 153 -13.97 -4.31 3.76
CA VAL A 153 -13.78 -3.60 5.04
C VAL A 153 -13.63 -2.10 4.82
N SER A 154 -12.93 -1.65 3.78
CA SER A 154 -12.85 -0.23 3.42
C SER A 154 -14.24 0.34 3.10
N ILE A 155 -15.04 -0.32 2.25
CA ILE A 155 -16.40 0.13 1.93
C ILE A 155 -17.26 0.17 3.21
N ARG A 156 -17.13 -0.81 4.11
CA ARG A 156 -17.82 -0.81 5.41
C ARG A 156 -17.40 0.37 6.28
N ALA A 157 -16.12 0.75 6.27
CA ALA A 157 -15.64 1.93 6.99
C ALA A 157 -16.23 3.23 6.42
N ALA A 158 -16.30 3.38 5.10
CA ALA A 158 -16.99 4.52 4.49
C ALA A 158 -18.50 4.52 4.77
N ALA A 159 -19.12 3.33 4.79
CA ALA A 159 -20.52 3.21 5.11
C ALA A 159 -20.82 3.70 6.51
N TRP A 160 -19.98 3.32 7.47
CA TRP A 160 -20.02 3.83 8.83
C TRP A 160 -19.77 5.35 8.89
N ALA A 161 -18.77 5.86 8.17
CA ALA A 161 -18.39 7.27 8.22
C ALA A 161 -19.45 8.22 7.62
N THR A 162 -20.24 7.74 6.65
CA THR A 162 -21.25 8.55 5.95
C THR A 162 -22.68 8.29 6.43
N GLY A 163 -22.90 7.24 7.23
CA GLY A 163 -24.22 6.87 7.78
C GLY A 163 -25.25 6.42 6.72
N TRP A 164 -24.85 6.22 5.45
CA TRP A 164 -25.82 5.93 4.38
C TRP A 164 -26.59 4.62 4.59
N THR A 165 -26.04 3.67 5.35
CA THR A 165 -26.71 2.39 5.64
C THR A 165 -27.70 2.48 6.79
N GLU A 166 -27.59 3.50 7.66
CA GLU A 166 -28.49 3.70 8.81
C GLU A 166 -29.93 4.00 8.36
N GLN A 167 -30.08 4.56 7.16
CA GLN A 167 -31.38 4.88 6.56
C GLN A 167 -32.13 3.64 6.03
N TYR A 168 -31.47 2.47 5.93
CA TYR A 168 -32.01 1.27 5.30
C TYR A 168 -31.85 0.03 6.20
N PRO A 169 -32.81 -0.26 7.11
CA PRO A 169 -32.70 -1.36 8.08
C PRO A 169 -32.51 -2.75 7.48
N ALA A 170 -33.06 -2.99 6.28
CA ALA A 170 -32.85 -4.25 5.56
C ALA A 170 -31.42 -4.39 5.04
N ALA A 171 -30.84 -3.28 4.53
CA ALA A 171 -29.44 -3.27 4.07
C ALA A 171 -28.48 -3.46 5.24
N GLN A 172 -28.73 -2.79 6.38
CA GLN A 172 -27.93 -2.94 7.59
C GLN A 172 -27.87 -4.40 8.06
N ARG A 173 -29.02 -5.09 8.16
CA ARG A 173 -29.06 -6.52 8.51
C ARG A 173 -28.32 -7.39 7.50
N GLY A 174 -28.44 -7.10 6.21
CA GLY A 174 -27.69 -7.81 5.16
C GLY A 174 -26.18 -7.65 5.32
N LEU A 175 -25.71 -6.43 5.57
CA LEU A 175 -24.30 -6.14 5.84
C LEU A 175 -23.80 -6.84 7.09
N GLU A 176 -24.63 -6.96 8.13
CA GLU A 176 -24.23 -7.66 9.34
C GLU A 176 -23.93 -9.14 9.10
N TRP A 177 -24.69 -9.81 8.25
CA TRP A 177 -24.39 -11.19 7.85
C TRP A 177 -23.17 -11.27 6.93
N LEU A 178 -23.04 -10.33 6.00
CA LEU A 178 -21.87 -10.25 5.11
C LEU A 178 -20.57 -10.02 5.87
N ASP A 179 -20.58 -9.27 6.98
CA ASP A 179 -19.40 -9.08 7.82
C ASP A 179 -18.89 -10.40 8.41
N TRP A 180 -19.77 -11.33 8.76
CA TRP A 180 -19.35 -12.67 9.20
C TRP A 180 -18.86 -13.52 8.03
N GLY A 181 -19.58 -13.47 6.91
CA GLY A 181 -19.21 -14.19 5.70
C GLY A 181 -17.84 -13.79 5.17
N ILE A 182 -17.50 -12.49 5.18
CA ILE A 182 -16.23 -12.01 4.65
C ILE A 182 -15.04 -12.47 5.51
N LEU A 183 -15.22 -12.72 6.81
CA LEU A 183 -14.15 -13.21 7.69
C LEU A 183 -13.70 -14.64 7.35
N LEU A 184 -14.50 -15.40 6.60
CA LEU A 184 -14.09 -16.69 6.06
C LEU A 184 -12.91 -16.56 5.09
N ALA A 185 -12.82 -15.46 4.35
CA ALA A 185 -11.72 -15.21 3.41
C ALA A 185 -10.35 -15.13 4.11
N PRO A 186 -10.08 -14.22 5.05
CA PRO A 186 -8.80 -14.19 5.77
C PRO A 186 -8.58 -15.44 6.62
N ALA A 187 -9.62 -16.03 7.24
CA ALA A 187 -9.48 -17.27 7.99
C ALA A 187 -8.97 -18.42 7.11
N SER A 188 -9.54 -18.57 5.91
CA SER A 188 -9.08 -19.59 4.96
C SER A 188 -7.63 -19.38 4.53
N LEU A 189 -7.20 -18.13 4.31
CA LEU A 189 -5.81 -17.83 3.97
C LEU A 189 -4.84 -18.22 5.08
N VAL A 190 -5.17 -17.89 6.33
CA VAL A 190 -4.33 -18.23 7.49
C VAL A 190 -4.28 -19.75 7.70
N ILE A 191 -5.43 -20.43 7.64
CA ILE A 191 -5.50 -21.89 7.79
C ILE A 191 -4.67 -22.60 6.72
N LEU A 192 -4.82 -22.22 5.46
CA LEU A 192 -4.05 -22.81 4.37
C LEU A 192 -2.54 -22.57 4.54
N GLU A 193 -2.14 -21.39 5.00
CA GLU A 193 -0.73 -21.09 5.27
C GLU A 193 -0.17 -21.91 6.44
N LEU A 194 -0.98 -22.14 7.48
CA LEU A 194 -0.64 -22.98 8.64
C LEU A 194 -0.56 -24.47 8.30
N ILE A 195 -1.38 -24.96 7.36
CA ILE A 195 -1.37 -26.37 6.93
C ILE A 195 -0.18 -26.66 6.02
N ASP A 196 0.15 -25.75 5.09
CA ASP A 196 1.16 -26.01 4.08
C ASP A 196 2.57 -26.09 4.69
N ARG A 197 3.18 -24.96 5.10
CA ARG A 197 4.56 -24.92 5.66
C ARG A 197 4.84 -23.69 6.54
N PRO A 198 4.19 -23.53 7.70
CA PRO A 198 4.23 -22.28 8.47
C PRO A 198 5.64 -21.88 8.92
N TRP A 199 6.40 -22.83 9.44
CA TRP A 199 7.74 -22.57 10.01
C TRP A 199 8.81 -22.28 8.96
N GLN A 200 8.59 -22.71 7.72
CA GLN A 200 9.50 -22.40 6.60
C GLN A 200 9.23 -21.01 6.01
N ARG A 201 8.06 -20.43 6.30
CA ARG A 201 7.57 -19.17 5.73
C ARG A 201 7.09 -18.20 6.81
N LEU A 202 7.81 -18.14 7.93
CA LEU A 202 7.41 -17.37 9.10
C LEU A 202 7.11 -15.90 8.77
N GLY A 203 7.93 -15.24 7.94
CA GLY A 203 7.68 -13.86 7.52
C GLY A 203 6.37 -13.68 6.76
N LYS A 204 6.00 -14.63 5.90
CA LYS A 204 4.70 -14.64 5.20
C LYS A 204 3.55 -14.77 6.18
N LEU A 205 3.65 -15.72 7.11
CA LEU A 205 2.60 -16.01 8.09
C LEU A 205 2.38 -14.81 9.02
N VAL A 206 3.46 -14.22 9.55
CA VAL A 206 3.39 -13.06 10.45
C VAL A 206 2.79 -11.86 9.72
N TYR A 207 3.24 -11.59 8.49
CA TYR A 207 2.67 -10.52 7.67
C TYR A 207 1.18 -10.75 7.40
N LEU A 208 0.80 -11.95 6.98
CA LEU A 208 -0.59 -12.33 6.72
C LEU A 208 -1.46 -12.12 7.95
N ILE A 209 -1.06 -12.68 9.10
CA ILE A 209 -1.79 -12.55 10.37
C ILE A 209 -1.94 -11.08 10.75
N SER A 210 -0.86 -10.30 10.72
CA SER A 210 -0.90 -8.89 11.11
C SER A 210 -1.90 -8.11 10.26
N ALA A 211 -1.76 -8.19 8.94
CA ALA A 211 -2.59 -7.42 8.04
C ALA A 211 -4.06 -7.86 8.12
N VAL A 212 -4.37 -9.17 8.11
CA VAL A 212 -5.77 -9.61 8.17
C VAL A 212 -6.44 -9.32 9.51
N SER A 213 -5.69 -9.43 10.61
CA SER A 213 -6.20 -9.15 11.96
C SER A 213 -6.48 -7.66 12.14
N MET A 214 -5.64 -6.78 11.60
CA MET A 214 -5.89 -5.34 11.62
C MET A 214 -7.25 -4.99 10.97
N TYR A 215 -7.52 -5.50 9.76
CA TYR A 215 -8.82 -5.29 9.10
C TYR A 215 -9.97 -5.98 9.84
N ALA A 216 -9.72 -7.10 10.54
CA ALA A 216 -10.74 -7.79 11.33
C ALA A 216 -11.15 -6.98 12.56
N VAL A 217 -10.18 -6.36 13.24
CA VAL A 217 -10.41 -5.45 14.35
C VAL A 217 -11.16 -4.20 13.88
N LEU A 218 -10.81 -3.63 12.73
CA LEU A 218 -11.57 -2.52 12.14
C LEU A 218 -13.03 -2.92 11.84
N LEU A 219 -13.24 -4.09 11.24
CA LEU A 219 -14.59 -4.58 10.94
C LEU A 219 -15.39 -4.82 12.24
N TYR A 220 -14.77 -5.40 13.25
CA TYR A 220 -15.37 -5.57 14.57
C TYR A 220 -15.74 -4.21 15.20
N ALA A 221 -14.84 -3.22 15.14
CA ALA A 221 -15.10 -1.88 15.66
C ALA A 221 -16.29 -1.20 14.97
N ILE A 222 -16.42 -1.36 13.65
CA ILE A 222 -17.57 -0.85 12.88
C ILE A 222 -18.86 -1.51 13.37
N ARG A 223 -18.85 -2.82 13.59
CA ARG A 223 -20.01 -3.58 14.07
C ARG A 223 -20.41 -3.23 15.50
N SER A 224 -19.44 -3.04 16.38
CA SER A 224 -19.69 -2.66 17.77
C SER A 224 -20.06 -1.18 17.92
N THR A 225 -20.06 -0.41 16.82
CA THR A 225 -20.26 1.04 16.80
C THR A 225 -19.27 1.81 17.68
N ASP A 226 -18.11 1.21 17.96
CA ASP A 226 -17.08 1.81 18.79
C ASP A 226 -16.31 2.86 17.99
N ARG A 227 -16.79 4.11 18.06
CA ARG A 227 -16.20 5.28 17.37
C ARG A 227 -14.70 5.40 17.60
N PHE A 228 -14.25 5.11 18.82
CA PHE A 228 -12.84 5.22 19.19
C PHE A 228 -12.00 4.18 18.45
N LEU A 229 -12.44 2.92 18.45
CA LEU A 229 -11.73 1.86 17.74
C LEU A 229 -11.78 2.07 16.24
N VAL A 230 -12.90 2.55 15.68
CA VAL A 230 -12.99 2.82 14.24
C VAL A 230 -11.98 3.88 13.81
N ILE A 231 -11.90 5.02 14.51
CA ILE A 231 -10.94 6.09 14.19
C ILE A 231 -9.49 5.61 14.38
N THR A 232 -9.19 4.98 15.52
CA THR A 232 -7.85 4.45 15.81
C THR A 232 -7.40 3.46 14.74
N MET A 233 -8.28 2.53 14.36
CA MET A 233 -7.98 1.55 13.33
C MET A 233 -7.92 2.19 11.94
N ALA A 234 -8.71 3.24 11.66
CA ALA A 234 -8.64 4.00 10.42
C ALA A 234 -7.26 4.64 10.21
N VAL A 235 -6.74 5.29 11.25
CA VAL A 235 -5.38 5.84 11.29
C VAL A 235 -4.35 4.72 11.14
N ALA A 236 -4.51 3.62 11.87
CA ALA A 236 -3.59 2.49 11.86
C ALA A 236 -3.48 1.85 10.47
N TYR A 237 -4.59 1.55 9.78
CA TYR A 237 -4.53 0.88 8.47
C TYR A 237 -3.99 1.79 7.38
N ALA A 238 -4.30 3.09 7.42
CA ALA A 238 -3.75 4.06 6.49
C ALA A 238 -2.24 4.25 6.69
N ALA A 239 -1.78 4.32 7.95
CA ALA A 239 -0.36 4.38 8.29
C ALA A 239 0.36 3.07 7.95
N PHE A 240 -0.24 1.90 8.19
CA PHE A 240 0.31 0.60 7.78
C PHE A 240 0.63 0.64 6.29
N HIS A 241 -0.36 0.96 5.47
CA HIS A 241 -0.22 1.02 4.01
C HIS A 241 0.94 1.93 3.56
N ALA A 242 1.01 3.14 4.11
CA ALA A 242 2.06 4.10 3.77
C ALA A 242 3.47 3.65 4.23
N VAL A 243 3.58 3.13 5.46
CA VAL A 243 4.85 2.67 6.02
C VAL A 243 5.35 1.43 5.29
N GLU A 244 4.46 0.49 4.95
CA GLU A 244 4.77 -0.67 4.13
C GLU A 244 5.33 -0.25 2.76
N TYR A 245 4.71 0.75 2.12
CA TYR A 245 5.21 1.30 0.87
C TYR A 245 6.61 1.89 1.03
N PHE A 246 6.83 2.76 2.02
CA PHE A 246 8.15 3.32 2.31
C PHE A 246 9.19 2.25 2.61
N ALA A 247 8.81 1.15 3.26
CA ALA A 247 9.70 0.03 3.55
C ALA A 247 10.20 -0.62 2.25
N ILE A 248 9.29 -0.88 1.30
CA ILE A 248 9.63 -1.46 -0.01
C ILE A 248 10.45 -0.49 -0.85
N VAL A 249 10.07 0.78 -0.90
CA VAL A 249 10.85 1.79 -1.63
C VAL A 249 12.24 1.93 -1.02
N THR A 250 12.36 1.89 0.30
CA THR A 250 13.65 1.96 0.99
C THR A 250 14.52 0.76 0.68
N PHE A 251 13.96 -0.45 0.74
CA PHE A 251 14.68 -1.66 0.35
C PHE A 251 15.11 -1.60 -1.11
N TYR A 252 14.24 -1.12 -2.00
CA TYR A 252 14.53 -0.91 -3.40
C TYR A 252 15.70 0.08 -3.60
N ALA A 253 15.63 1.25 -2.98
CA ALA A 253 16.67 2.27 -3.04
C ALA A 253 18.01 1.74 -2.53
N GLN A 254 18.03 1.03 -1.39
CA GLN A 254 19.25 0.42 -0.87
C GLN A 254 19.90 -0.54 -1.88
N ARG A 255 19.11 -1.34 -2.60
CA ARG A 255 19.62 -2.26 -3.63
C ARG A 255 20.13 -1.51 -4.87
N ARG A 256 19.44 -0.43 -5.25
CA ARG A 256 19.82 0.46 -6.35
C ARG A 256 21.04 1.33 -6.04
N SER A 257 21.38 1.56 -4.78
CA SER A 257 22.64 2.23 -4.43
C SER A 257 23.86 1.46 -4.96
N LYS A 258 23.72 0.13 -5.09
CA LYS A 258 24.77 -0.81 -5.53
C LYS A 258 24.59 -1.29 -6.98
N SER A 259 23.52 -0.93 -7.68
CA SER A 259 23.19 -1.46 -9.01
C SER A 259 22.49 -0.43 -9.91
N GLY A 260 22.73 -0.48 -11.23
CA GLY A 260 22.13 0.43 -12.21
C GLY A 260 23.10 1.46 -12.80
N SER A 261 22.58 2.30 -13.71
CA SER A 261 23.39 3.28 -14.46
C SER A 261 24.18 4.20 -13.52
N PRO A 262 25.53 4.29 -13.64
CA PRO A 262 26.38 5.12 -12.79
C PRO A 262 26.01 6.61 -12.78
N ALA A 263 25.44 7.11 -13.87
CA ALA A 263 25.05 8.52 -14.03
C ALA A 263 23.57 8.79 -13.68
N GLY A 264 22.81 7.80 -13.22
CA GLY A 264 21.38 7.96 -12.95
C GLY A 264 21.12 8.78 -11.68
N ALA A 265 20.30 9.84 -11.78
CA ALA A 265 19.89 10.69 -10.64
C ALA A 265 19.36 9.87 -9.46
N PHE A 266 18.56 8.83 -9.72
CA PHE A 266 18.06 7.94 -8.68
C PHE A 266 19.16 7.19 -7.92
N ARG A 267 20.25 6.79 -8.58
CA ARG A 267 21.37 6.08 -7.91
C ARG A 267 22.08 7.01 -6.92
N LEU A 268 22.22 8.29 -7.24
CA LEU A 268 22.78 9.29 -6.33
C LEU A 268 21.87 9.47 -5.10
N MET A 269 20.57 9.61 -5.32
CA MET A 269 19.58 9.66 -4.23
C MET A 269 19.63 8.40 -3.37
N ALA A 270 19.69 7.22 -4.00
CA ALA A 270 19.71 5.92 -3.34
C ALA A 270 20.91 5.74 -2.40
N ARG A 271 22.10 6.29 -2.71
CA ARG A 271 23.27 6.25 -1.83
C ARG A 271 23.07 7.05 -0.53
N ASN A 272 22.22 8.07 -0.59
CA ASN A 272 21.87 8.92 0.55
C ASN A 272 20.40 8.74 0.96
N TRP A 273 19.80 7.58 0.66
CA TRP A 273 18.34 7.42 0.65
C TRP A 273 17.67 7.84 1.95
N LEU A 274 18.20 7.46 3.12
CA LEU A 274 17.59 7.81 4.40
C LEU A 274 17.57 9.33 4.64
N ARG A 275 18.63 10.04 4.23
CA ARG A 275 18.67 11.51 4.32
C ARG A 275 17.68 12.14 3.34
N VAL A 276 17.64 11.64 2.11
CA VAL A 276 16.68 12.09 1.09
C VAL A 276 15.25 11.87 1.55
N LEU A 277 14.94 10.69 2.09
CA LEU A 277 13.62 10.36 2.61
C LEU A 277 13.25 11.26 3.79
N ALA A 278 14.14 11.46 4.75
CA ALA A 278 13.89 12.34 5.89
C ALA A 278 13.59 13.79 5.46
N VAL A 279 14.44 14.36 4.60
CA VAL A 279 14.22 15.70 4.04
C VAL A 279 12.92 15.75 3.25
N TYR A 280 12.66 14.74 2.43
CA TYR A 280 11.44 14.62 1.64
C TYR A 280 10.19 14.63 2.53
N LEU A 281 10.12 13.81 3.59
CA LEU A 281 8.97 13.74 4.49
C LEU A 281 8.74 15.08 5.21
N ILE A 282 9.80 15.75 5.67
CA ILE A 282 9.70 17.02 6.37
C ILE A 282 9.20 18.12 5.42
N VAL A 283 9.87 18.29 4.27
CA VAL A 283 9.56 19.34 3.30
C VAL A 283 8.18 19.10 2.68
N SER A 284 7.87 17.88 2.25
CA SER A 284 6.55 17.57 1.69
C SER A 284 5.45 17.77 2.72
N GLY A 285 5.64 17.33 3.97
CA GLY A 285 4.64 17.55 5.02
C GLY A 285 4.38 19.03 5.30
N MET A 286 5.43 19.86 5.40
CA MET A 286 5.28 21.31 5.57
C MET A 286 4.56 21.97 4.40
N VAL A 287 4.94 21.63 3.16
CA VAL A 287 4.32 22.20 1.95
C VAL A 287 2.86 21.77 1.83
N LEU A 288 2.55 20.49 2.03
CA LEU A 288 1.19 19.96 1.90
C LEU A 288 0.28 20.53 2.99
N GLN A 289 0.79 20.68 4.21
CA GLN A 289 0.07 21.32 5.32
C GLN A 289 -0.21 22.80 5.03
N TYR A 290 0.76 23.54 4.50
CA TYR A 290 0.58 24.93 4.09
C TYR A 290 -0.47 25.06 2.98
N LEU A 291 -0.40 24.21 1.96
CA LEU A 291 -1.36 24.19 0.85
C LEU A 291 -2.77 23.85 1.32
N ASP A 292 -2.95 22.89 2.24
CA ASP A 292 -4.27 22.59 2.81
C ASP A 292 -4.83 23.78 3.60
N ARG A 293 -3.98 24.51 4.33
CA ARG A 293 -4.41 25.66 5.14
C ARG A 293 -4.78 26.87 4.28
N GLU A 294 -3.91 27.27 3.36
CA GLU A 294 -4.07 28.51 2.60
C GLU A 294 -4.92 28.31 1.35
N TRP A 295 -4.70 27.21 0.63
CA TRP A 295 -5.27 26.95 -0.71
C TRP A 295 -6.03 25.62 -0.75
N ARG A 296 -6.82 25.35 0.29
CA ARG A 296 -7.51 24.07 0.54
C ARG A 296 -8.15 23.45 -0.69
N GLU A 297 -8.90 24.24 -1.45
CA GLU A 297 -9.61 23.74 -2.62
C GLU A 297 -8.66 23.25 -3.72
N TRP A 298 -7.63 24.04 -4.04
CA TRP A 298 -6.61 23.64 -5.00
C TRP A 298 -5.76 22.48 -4.48
N TYR A 299 -5.50 22.46 -3.18
CA TYR A 299 -4.83 21.34 -2.51
C TYR A 299 -5.61 20.02 -2.70
N ILE A 300 -6.93 20.01 -2.49
CA ILE A 300 -7.76 18.82 -2.72
C ILE A 300 -7.63 18.34 -4.17
N GLY A 301 -7.76 19.24 -5.15
CA GLY A 301 -7.60 18.90 -6.56
C GLY A 301 -6.20 18.34 -6.88
N LEU A 302 -5.16 18.99 -6.39
CA LEU A 302 -3.77 18.57 -6.58
C LEU A 302 -3.50 17.21 -5.92
N ASN A 303 -4.04 16.97 -4.73
CA ASN A 303 -3.88 15.73 -4.02
C ASN A 303 -4.65 14.57 -4.70
N LEU A 304 -5.82 14.83 -5.28
CA LEU A 304 -6.56 13.86 -6.11
C LEU A 304 -5.76 13.51 -7.38
N TRP A 305 -5.20 14.51 -8.05
CA TRP A 305 -4.33 14.29 -9.20
C TRP A 305 -3.13 13.40 -8.83
N ALA A 306 -2.44 13.71 -7.73
CA ALA A 306 -1.30 12.92 -7.25
C ALA A 306 -1.71 11.51 -6.83
N ALA A 307 -2.87 11.34 -6.18
CA ALA A 307 -3.39 10.03 -5.77
C ALA A 307 -3.67 9.12 -6.97
N PHE A 308 -4.37 9.61 -7.99
CA PHE A 308 -4.63 8.83 -9.21
C PHE A 308 -3.33 8.45 -9.93
N LEU A 309 -2.36 9.35 -9.99
CA LEU A 309 -1.05 9.02 -10.57
C LEU A 309 -0.30 7.98 -9.76
N HIS A 310 -0.30 8.10 -8.44
CA HIS A 310 0.28 7.12 -7.54
C HIS A 310 -0.31 5.73 -7.80
N TYR A 311 -1.65 5.59 -7.82
CA TYR A 311 -2.31 4.31 -8.05
C TYR A 311 -1.97 3.70 -9.42
N ALA A 312 -1.98 4.52 -10.47
CA ALA A 312 -1.66 4.09 -11.83
C ALA A 312 -0.19 3.66 -11.94
N TYR A 313 0.73 4.50 -11.43
CA TYR A 313 2.16 4.30 -11.55
C TYR A 313 2.64 3.11 -10.73
N ASP A 314 2.15 2.94 -9.51
CA ASP A 314 2.48 1.77 -8.70
C ASP A 314 2.06 0.47 -9.38
N GLY A 315 0.86 0.47 -9.96
CA GLY A 315 0.36 -0.64 -10.77
C GLY A 315 1.26 -0.94 -11.97
N MET A 316 2.02 0.04 -12.46
CA MET A 316 2.97 -0.11 -13.57
C MET A 316 4.38 -0.52 -13.11
N ILE A 317 4.95 0.12 -12.09
CA ILE A 317 6.38 -0.02 -11.76
C ILE A 317 6.69 -1.21 -10.85
N TRP A 318 5.75 -1.67 -10.01
CA TRP A 318 5.99 -2.74 -9.04
C TRP A 318 5.64 -4.15 -9.54
N LYS A 319 5.44 -4.33 -10.85
CA LYS A 319 5.09 -5.65 -11.40
C LYS A 319 6.23 -6.66 -11.23
N LEU A 320 6.08 -7.62 -10.30
CA LEU A 320 7.04 -8.70 -10.05
C LEU A 320 7.26 -9.65 -11.25
N ARG A 321 6.45 -9.59 -12.31
CA ARG A 321 6.72 -10.32 -13.56
C ARG A 321 7.88 -9.71 -14.37
N ARG A 322 8.34 -8.52 -14.00
CA ARG A 322 9.47 -7.84 -14.61
C ARG A 322 10.76 -8.29 -13.94
N VAL A 323 11.73 -8.67 -14.77
CA VAL A 323 13.02 -9.20 -14.32
C VAL A 323 13.75 -8.22 -13.42
N ASP A 324 13.78 -6.93 -13.78
CA ASP A 324 14.52 -5.93 -13.00
C ASP A 324 13.87 -5.64 -11.65
N THR A 325 12.53 -5.59 -11.59
CA THR A 325 11.79 -5.49 -10.33
C THR A 325 12.05 -6.69 -9.44
N ALA A 326 11.97 -7.90 -9.99
CA ALA A 326 12.20 -9.14 -9.24
C ALA A 326 13.66 -9.21 -8.72
N LYS A 327 14.66 -8.90 -9.55
CA LYS A 327 16.07 -8.83 -9.16
C LYS A 327 16.32 -7.79 -8.07
N ALA A 328 15.74 -6.60 -8.21
CA ALA A 328 15.90 -5.54 -7.22
C ALA A 328 15.33 -5.95 -5.86
N LEU A 329 14.16 -6.61 -5.86
CA LEU A 329 13.51 -7.14 -4.66
C LEU A 329 14.04 -8.52 -4.22
N ALA A 330 15.08 -9.03 -4.87
CA ALA A 330 15.70 -10.34 -4.58
C ALA A 330 14.70 -11.52 -4.60
N VAL A 331 13.80 -11.49 -5.58
CA VAL A 331 12.81 -12.53 -5.86
C VAL A 331 13.24 -13.29 -7.11
N ASP A 332 13.38 -14.61 -7.00
CA ASP A 332 13.68 -15.47 -8.15
C ASP A 332 12.44 -15.62 -9.05
N LEU A 333 12.67 -15.52 -10.36
CA LEU A 333 11.64 -15.80 -11.37
C LEU A 333 11.71 -17.27 -11.80
N PRO A 334 10.58 -17.93 -12.11
CA PRO A 334 10.59 -19.27 -12.67
C PRO A 334 11.47 -19.34 -13.92
N LYS A 335 12.35 -20.35 -14.03
CA LYS A 335 13.15 -20.60 -15.23
C LYS A 335 12.19 -20.73 -16.43
N GLY A 336 12.38 -19.90 -17.46
CA GLY A 336 11.49 -19.82 -18.63
C GLY A 336 10.63 -18.55 -18.71
N SER A 337 10.58 -17.74 -17.64
CA SER A 337 10.01 -16.38 -17.71
C SER A 337 11.06 -15.38 -18.21
N SER A 338 11.64 -15.63 -19.39
CA SER A 338 12.22 -14.54 -20.17
C SER A 338 11.08 -13.59 -20.47
N ALA A 339 11.16 -12.36 -19.93
CA ALA A 339 10.33 -11.28 -20.45
C ALA A 339 10.44 -11.30 -21.98
N ALA A 340 9.31 -11.33 -22.67
CA ALA A 340 9.27 -10.96 -24.07
C ALA A 340 10.05 -9.65 -24.19
N SER A 341 11.26 -9.73 -24.74
CA SER A 341 12.01 -8.57 -25.17
C SER A 341 11.04 -7.78 -26.03
N ALA A 342 10.80 -6.52 -25.67
CA ALA A 342 10.12 -5.61 -26.56
C ALA A 342 10.83 -5.72 -27.93
N PRO A 343 10.09 -5.82 -29.04
CA PRO A 343 10.73 -5.84 -30.35
C PRO A 343 11.61 -4.60 -30.43
N ALA A 344 12.87 -4.82 -30.80
CA ALA A 344 13.77 -3.73 -31.12
C ALA A 344 13.06 -2.89 -32.18
N VAL A 345 12.70 -1.66 -31.83
CA VAL A 345 12.27 -0.68 -32.82
C VAL A 345 13.53 -0.36 -33.61
N SER A 346 13.66 -1.01 -34.76
CA SER A 346 14.66 -0.69 -35.76
C SER A 346 14.28 0.64 -36.41
N SER A 347 15.25 1.57 -36.36
CA SER A 347 15.41 2.82 -37.13
C SER A 347 14.27 3.84 -37.10
#